data_AF-A0A847NYA8-F1
#
_entry.id   AF-A0A847NYA8-F1
#
_cell.length_a   1.000
_cell.length_b   1.000
_cell.length_c   1.000
_cell.angle_alpha   90.00
_cell.angle_beta   90.00
_cell.angle_gamma   90.00
#
_symmetry.space_group_name_H-M   'P 1'
#
loop_
_entity.id
_entity.type
_entity.pdbx_description
1 polymer ?
#
loop_
_entity_poly.entity_id
_entity_poly.type
_entity_poly.pdbx_seq_one_letter_code
_entity_poly.pdbx_strand_id
1 'polypeptide(L)'
;HGFDEQFFMYGEDIDLCWRVREKGYEVWYHPLTQIIHRKGQSSARSPLRSRFAFYEAMVIFSKKYRHIRGGFFPDWLILIGIIFLSIQYTARWLFRHFLPVFIDLIIINTTLWIGMLLRFNDNSLYLGEHASKMQGVHCLITLSFLLMFFYNGIYSKKRYTMTNALNSSFLATLLFFAMVYFVKSLAFSRVVFALSSIMISLLLIAYRELIPLIVHRFKRLVFSPERIVVLGSGAISAKIIKNIETQKSGDIIGIVWDSNSSVPSEYQGYQVIGTYETLRTVFQNHKVDMLLIATQQPWYSWVIDVLSNQKIKNVTIRWVSHELFEKAPEELPDEIELLDFAV
;
A
#
# COMPACT_ATOMS: atom_id res chain seq x y z
N HIS A 1 -6.01 -41.23 -0.90
CA HIS A 1 -4.88 -40.28 -0.89
C HIS A 1 -5.39 -38.88 -1.20
N GLY A 2 -5.58 -38.04 -0.18
CA GLY A 2 -6.09 -36.66 -0.31
C GLY A 2 -4.97 -35.64 -0.43
N PHE A 3 -5.12 -34.50 0.26
CA PHE A 3 -4.08 -33.47 0.40
C PHE A 3 -2.86 -33.99 1.17
N ASP A 4 -1.68 -33.43 0.87
CA ASP A 4 -0.43 -33.73 1.58
C ASP A 4 -0.30 -32.79 2.79
N GLU A 5 -0.20 -33.36 3.98
CA GLU A 5 -0.13 -32.63 5.26
C GLU A 5 1.15 -31.81 5.42
N GLN A 6 2.17 -32.03 4.59
CA GLN A 6 3.34 -31.15 4.53
C GLN A 6 2.98 -29.73 4.08
N PHE A 7 1.92 -29.58 3.26
CA PHE A 7 1.43 -28.28 2.84
C PHE A 7 0.34 -27.79 3.79
N PHE A 8 0.70 -26.84 4.66
CA PHE A 8 -0.30 -26.15 5.49
C PHE A 8 -1.21 -25.22 4.68
N MET A 9 -0.66 -24.50 3.67
CA MET A 9 -1.37 -23.55 2.80
C MET A 9 -0.52 -23.17 1.57
N TYR A 10 -1.15 -22.77 0.46
CA TYR A 10 -0.56 -22.25 -0.81
C TYR A 10 0.12 -23.24 -1.77
N GLY A 11 0.13 -24.53 -1.45
CA GLY A 11 0.77 -25.53 -2.31
C GLY A 11 0.08 -26.90 -2.32
N GLU A 12 -0.92 -27.09 -1.46
CA GLU A 12 -1.72 -28.29 -1.33
C GLU A 12 -2.49 -28.64 -2.61
N ASP A 13 -2.99 -27.63 -3.31
CA ASP A 13 -3.74 -27.74 -4.56
C ASP A 13 -2.81 -28.03 -5.75
N ILE A 14 -1.67 -27.32 -5.83
CA ILE A 14 -0.64 -27.55 -6.85
C ILE A 14 -0.05 -28.96 -6.71
N ASP A 15 0.26 -29.38 -5.48
CA ASP A 15 0.72 -30.73 -5.15
C ASP A 15 -0.29 -31.80 -5.59
N LEU A 16 -1.57 -31.61 -5.26
CA LEU A 16 -2.63 -32.53 -5.65
C LEU A 16 -2.75 -32.62 -7.18
N CYS A 17 -2.77 -31.47 -7.87
CA CYS A 17 -2.84 -31.43 -9.32
C CYS A 17 -1.64 -32.13 -9.98
N TRP A 18 -0.45 -31.98 -9.41
CA TRP A 18 0.73 -32.70 -9.88
C TRP A 18 0.56 -34.22 -9.71
N ARG A 19 0.20 -34.70 -8.52
CA ARG A 19 0.01 -36.14 -8.26
C ARG A 19 -1.09 -36.77 -9.09
N VAL A 20 -2.17 -36.03 -9.35
CA VAL A 20 -3.26 -36.47 -10.24
C VAL A 20 -2.73 -36.69 -11.65
N ARG A 21 -1.93 -35.75 -12.18
CA ARG A 21 -1.31 -35.87 -13.50
C ARG A 21 -0.30 -37.01 -13.59
N GLU A 22 0.53 -37.22 -12.56
CA GLU A 22 1.50 -38.34 -12.53
C GLU A 22 0.82 -39.70 -12.55
N LYS A 23 -0.46 -39.79 -12.15
CA LYS A 23 -1.27 -41.00 -12.25
C LYS A 23 -1.98 -41.16 -13.61
N GLY A 24 -1.70 -40.29 -14.58
CA GLY A 24 -2.32 -40.33 -15.90
C GLY A 24 -3.72 -39.72 -15.98
N TYR A 25 -4.19 -39.06 -14.91
CA TYR A 25 -5.46 -38.34 -14.95
C TYR A 25 -5.28 -36.92 -15.47
N GLU A 26 -6.36 -36.37 -16.01
CA GLU A 26 -6.42 -35.00 -16.51
C GLU A 26 -7.00 -34.05 -15.47
N VAL A 27 -6.54 -32.79 -15.50
CA VAL A 27 -7.05 -31.71 -14.64
C VAL A 27 -7.88 -30.78 -15.51
N TRP A 28 -9.19 -30.82 -15.33
CA TRP A 28 -10.17 -30.06 -16.11
C TRP A 28 -10.67 -28.83 -15.35
N TYR A 29 -10.88 -27.73 -16.08
CA TYR A 29 -11.59 -26.56 -15.57
C TYR A 29 -13.08 -26.71 -15.83
N HIS A 30 -13.91 -26.49 -14.81
CA HIS A 30 -15.37 -26.60 -14.91
C HIS A 30 -16.04 -25.23 -14.72
N PRO A 31 -16.53 -24.58 -15.80
CA PRO A 31 -17.03 -23.20 -15.73
C PRO A 31 -18.48 -23.07 -15.21
N LEU A 32 -19.27 -24.15 -15.14
CA LEU A 32 -20.69 -24.05 -14.78
C LEU A 32 -20.92 -23.78 -13.29
N THR A 33 -19.94 -24.11 -12.44
CA THR A 33 -20.00 -23.82 -11.00
C THR A 33 -19.10 -22.64 -10.69
N GLN A 34 -19.65 -21.64 -10.00
CA GLN A 34 -18.90 -20.44 -9.60
C GLN A 34 -18.79 -20.39 -8.07
N ILE A 35 -17.59 -20.08 -7.59
CA ILE A 35 -17.31 -19.89 -6.16
C ILE A 35 -16.70 -18.50 -5.99
N ILE A 36 -17.25 -17.72 -5.06
CA ILE A 36 -16.70 -16.41 -4.73
C ILE A 36 -15.55 -16.61 -3.73
N HIS A 37 -14.31 -16.45 -4.22
CA HIS A 37 -13.14 -16.46 -3.36
C HIS A 37 -12.86 -15.04 -2.83
N ARG A 38 -13.12 -14.83 -1.53
CA ARG A 38 -12.73 -13.58 -0.83
C ARG A 38 -11.22 -13.57 -0.57
N LYS A 39 -10.44 -13.23 -1.61
CA LYS A 39 -8.98 -13.25 -1.60
C LYS A 39 -8.41 -12.50 -0.39
N GLY A 40 -7.49 -13.14 0.33
CA GLY A 40 -6.74 -12.51 1.41
C GLY A 40 -7.46 -12.38 2.75
N GLN A 41 -8.73 -12.79 2.89
CA GLN A 41 -9.42 -12.74 4.20
C GLN A 41 -8.72 -13.60 5.26
N SER A 42 -8.32 -14.83 4.91
CA SER A 42 -7.58 -15.70 5.83
C SER A 42 -6.18 -15.15 6.14
N SER A 43 -5.54 -14.55 5.13
CA SER A 43 -4.19 -13.98 5.25
C SER A 43 -4.15 -12.65 6.00
N ALA A 44 -5.27 -11.92 6.04
CA ALA A 44 -5.36 -10.62 6.72
C ALA A 44 -5.19 -10.73 8.24
N ARG A 45 -5.53 -11.88 8.85
CA ARG A 45 -5.38 -12.12 10.29
C ARG A 45 -3.92 -12.28 10.72
N SER A 46 -3.06 -12.85 9.88
CA SER A 46 -1.64 -13.01 10.18
C SER A 46 -0.77 -12.88 8.92
N PRO A 47 -0.51 -11.66 8.45
CA PRO A 47 0.19 -11.42 7.20
C PRO A 47 1.59 -12.04 7.16
N LEU A 48 2.33 -11.96 8.27
CA LEU A 48 3.67 -12.54 8.37
C LEU A 48 3.63 -14.08 8.32
N ARG A 49 2.74 -14.72 9.10
CA ARG A 49 2.61 -16.18 9.11
C ARG A 49 2.16 -16.72 7.76
N SER A 50 1.19 -16.06 7.11
CA SER A 50 0.77 -16.41 5.76
C SER A 50 1.89 -16.29 4.74
N ARG A 51 2.76 -15.27 4.86
CA ARG A 51 3.94 -15.15 4.00
C ARG A 51 4.98 -16.23 4.25
N PHE A 52 5.24 -16.59 5.51
CA PHE A 52 6.14 -17.71 5.83
C PHE A 52 5.60 -19.03 5.27
N ALA A 53 4.31 -19.33 5.47
CA ALA A 53 3.67 -20.52 4.90
C ALA A 53 3.76 -20.55 3.37
N PHE A 54 3.62 -19.40 2.70
CA PHE A 54 3.81 -19.29 1.25
C PHE A 54 5.23 -19.68 0.80
N TYR A 55 6.27 -19.14 1.45
CA TYR A 55 7.66 -19.49 1.11
C TYR A 55 8.01 -20.94 1.49
N GLU A 56 7.46 -21.44 2.60
CA GLU A 56 7.61 -22.84 3.01
C GLU A 56 7.01 -23.79 1.97
N ALA A 57 5.79 -23.52 1.50
CA ALA A 57 5.16 -24.29 0.42
C ALA A 57 6.01 -24.29 -0.86
N MET A 58 6.62 -23.15 -1.24
CA MET A 58 7.54 -23.10 -2.39
C MET A 58 8.76 -24.01 -2.21
N VAL A 59 9.35 -24.03 -1.01
CA VAL A 59 10.50 -24.90 -0.70
C VAL A 59 10.10 -26.37 -0.74
N ILE A 60 8.98 -26.75 -0.12
CA ILE A 60 8.46 -28.13 -0.11
C ILE A 60 8.20 -28.60 -1.54
N PHE A 61 7.45 -27.81 -2.31
CA PHE A 61 7.11 -28.13 -3.70
C PHE A 61 8.36 -28.28 -4.57
N SER A 62 9.32 -27.35 -4.45
CA SER A 62 10.57 -27.40 -5.20
C SER A 62 11.39 -28.66 -4.89
N LYS A 63 11.48 -29.06 -3.62
CA LYS A 63 12.18 -30.29 -3.21
C LYS A 63 11.51 -31.54 -3.75
N LYS A 64 10.17 -31.57 -3.76
CA LYS A 64 9.39 -32.77 -4.12
C LYS A 64 9.41 -33.08 -5.61
N TYR A 65 9.33 -32.07 -6.47
CA TYR A 65 9.00 -32.28 -7.90
C TYR A 65 10.10 -31.96 -8.91
N ARG A 66 11.17 -31.29 -8.48
CA ARG A 66 12.16 -30.78 -9.42
C ARG A 66 12.90 -31.84 -10.24
N HIS A 67 13.31 -32.93 -9.59
CA HIS A 67 14.13 -33.95 -10.25
C HIS A 67 13.31 -34.87 -11.18
N ILE A 68 11.98 -34.77 -11.13
CA ILE A 68 11.07 -35.68 -11.83
C ILE A 68 11.06 -35.42 -13.35
N ARG A 69 11.34 -34.19 -13.80
CA ARG A 69 11.29 -33.82 -15.24
C ARG A 69 12.62 -33.31 -15.82
N GLY A 70 13.76 -33.66 -15.21
CA GLY A 70 15.08 -33.35 -15.78
C GLY A 70 15.44 -31.86 -15.82
N GLY A 71 14.86 -31.03 -14.95
CA GLY A 71 15.17 -29.60 -14.90
C GLY A 71 16.64 -29.34 -14.52
N PHE A 72 17.35 -28.59 -15.36
CA PHE A 72 18.79 -28.26 -15.21
C PHE A 72 19.10 -27.21 -14.12
N PHE A 73 18.08 -26.56 -13.55
CA PHE A 73 18.29 -25.51 -12.55
C PHE A 73 18.78 -26.10 -11.21
N PRO A 74 19.77 -25.51 -10.52
CA PRO A 74 20.33 -26.05 -9.27
C PRO A 74 19.59 -25.59 -7.97
N ASP A 75 19.70 -26.37 -6.87
CA ASP A 75 18.92 -26.21 -5.62
C ASP A 75 19.19 -24.92 -4.91
N TRP A 76 20.47 -24.59 -4.87
CA TRP A 76 20.92 -23.36 -4.28
C TRP A 76 20.32 -22.14 -5.01
N LEU A 77 20.07 -22.20 -6.32
CA LEU A 77 19.57 -21.04 -7.08
C LEU A 77 18.07 -20.79 -6.83
N ILE A 78 17.25 -21.84 -6.81
CA ILE A 78 15.83 -21.71 -6.45
C ILE A 78 15.71 -21.23 -5.00
N LEU A 79 16.51 -21.80 -4.10
CA LEU A 79 16.52 -21.41 -2.69
C LEU A 79 16.98 -19.95 -2.52
N ILE A 80 18.02 -19.50 -3.23
CA ILE A 80 18.42 -18.09 -3.27
C ILE A 80 17.28 -17.20 -3.75
N GLY A 81 16.53 -17.61 -4.79
CA GLY A 81 15.37 -16.87 -5.27
C GLY A 81 14.29 -16.70 -4.19
N ILE A 82 13.95 -17.79 -3.50
CA ILE A 82 12.97 -17.78 -2.40
C ILE A 82 13.46 -16.91 -1.24
N ILE A 83 14.73 -17.06 -0.83
CA ILE A 83 15.35 -16.27 0.23
C ILE A 83 15.38 -14.79 -0.16
N PHE A 84 15.76 -14.46 -1.39
CA PHE A 84 15.79 -13.09 -1.89
C PHE A 84 14.41 -12.45 -1.85
N LEU A 85 13.37 -13.15 -2.30
CA LEU A 85 11.98 -12.69 -2.21
C LEU A 85 11.55 -12.46 -0.76
N SER A 86 11.90 -13.39 0.14
CA SER A 86 11.62 -13.28 1.58
C SER A 86 12.31 -12.08 2.22
N ILE A 87 13.61 -11.88 1.93
CA ILE A 87 14.40 -10.75 2.39
C ILE A 87 13.81 -9.45 1.84
N GLN A 88 13.50 -9.38 0.55
CA GLN A 88 12.93 -8.19 -0.07
C GLN A 88 11.59 -7.81 0.56
N TYR A 89 10.72 -8.79 0.82
CA TYR A 89 9.45 -8.54 1.51
C TYR A 89 9.69 -8.04 2.94
N THR A 90 10.55 -8.72 3.70
CA THR A 90 10.86 -8.37 5.09
C THR A 90 11.50 -6.99 5.19
N ALA A 91 12.46 -6.67 4.31
CA ALA A 91 13.11 -5.38 4.23
C ALA A 91 12.12 -4.26 3.90
N ARG A 92 11.24 -4.44 2.92
CA ARG A 92 10.17 -3.46 2.63
C ARG A 92 9.23 -3.28 3.81
N TRP A 93 8.86 -4.36 4.50
CA TRP A 93 8.02 -4.31 5.69
C TRP A 93 8.71 -3.52 6.81
N LEU A 94 9.96 -3.85 7.15
CA LEU A 94 10.75 -3.14 8.14
C LEU A 94 10.90 -1.66 7.78
N PHE A 95 11.31 -1.37 6.55
CA PHE A 95 11.45 -0.01 6.06
C PHE A 95 10.15 0.78 6.21
N ARG A 96 9.00 0.21 5.85
CA ARG A 96 7.72 0.91 5.96
C ARG A 96 7.31 1.22 7.41
N HIS A 97 7.67 0.39 8.38
CA HIS A 97 7.28 0.60 9.79
C HIS A 97 8.31 1.42 10.58
N PHE A 98 9.60 1.22 10.31
CA PHE A 98 10.69 1.85 11.08
C PHE A 98 11.21 3.15 10.44
N LEU A 99 11.11 3.33 9.12
CA LEU A 99 11.58 4.56 8.48
C LEU A 99 10.91 5.83 9.04
N PRO A 100 9.59 5.90 9.28
CA PRO A 100 8.97 7.10 9.84
C PRO A 100 9.50 7.43 11.24
N VAL A 101 9.75 6.40 12.07
CA VAL A 101 10.35 6.57 13.40
C VAL A 101 11.77 7.11 13.29
N PHE A 102 12.55 6.60 12.33
CA PHE A 102 13.91 7.07 12.08
C PHE A 102 13.96 8.52 11.58
N ILE A 103 13.03 8.91 10.69
CA ILE A 103 12.90 10.30 10.24
C ILE A 103 12.53 11.21 11.41
N ASP A 104 11.58 10.81 12.26
CA ASP A 104 11.22 11.57 13.45
C ASP A 104 12.41 11.76 14.40
N LEU A 105 13.19 10.70 14.64
CA LEU A 105 14.41 10.76 15.42
C LEU A 105 15.38 11.81 14.88
N ILE A 106 15.60 11.83 13.56
CA ILE A 106 16.47 12.83 12.93
C ILE A 106 15.90 14.23 13.14
N ILE A 107 14.62 14.45 12.84
CA ILE A 107 13.98 15.78 12.93
C ILE A 107 14.02 16.29 14.37
N ILE A 108 13.60 15.50 15.35
CA ILE A 108 13.54 15.90 16.76
C ILE A 108 14.92 16.36 17.25
N ASN A 109 15.94 15.53 17.05
CA ASN A 109 17.28 15.79 17.57
C ASN A 109 17.98 16.90 16.77
N THR A 110 17.83 16.96 15.45
CA THR A 110 18.43 18.04 14.65
C THR A 110 17.77 19.40 14.94
N THR A 111 16.45 19.45 15.14
CA THR A 111 15.76 20.71 15.50
C THR A 111 16.19 21.22 16.86
N LEU A 112 16.26 20.35 17.89
CA LEU A 112 16.75 20.78 19.20
C LEU A 112 18.22 21.20 19.15
N TRP A 113 19.05 20.49 18.37
CA TRP A 113 20.46 20.84 18.17
C TRP A 113 20.60 22.25 17.59
N ILE A 114 19.92 22.52 16.47
CA ILE A 114 19.90 23.85 15.83
C ILE A 114 19.36 24.91 16.80
N GLY A 115 18.28 24.64 17.53
CA GLY A 115 17.71 25.58 18.49
C GLY A 115 18.68 25.98 19.60
N MET A 116 19.46 25.02 20.12
CA MET A 116 20.49 25.29 21.13
C MET A 116 21.66 26.06 20.54
N LEU A 117 22.11 25.73 19.33
CA LEU A 117 23.16 26.47 18.64
C LEU A 117 22.76 27.91 18.37
N LEU A 118 21.54 28.17 17.89
CA LEU A 118 21.06 29.53 17.65
C LEU A 118 20.96 30.36 18.93
N ARG A 119 20.63 29.72 20.07
CA ARG A 119 20.52 30.42 21.35
C ARG A 119 21.88 30.80 21.94
N PHE A 120 22.81 29.86 21.94
CA PHE A 120 24.06 29.98 22.70
C PHE A 120 25.27 30.31 21.83
N ASN A 121 25.15 30.15 20.50
CA ASN A 121 26.21 30.35 19.51
C ASN A 121 27.54 29.67 19.87
N ASP A 122 27.46 28.54 20.59
CA ASP A 122 28.60 27.82 21.14
C ASP A 122 28.38 26.31 21.06
N ASN A 123 29.35 25.61 20.48
CA ASN A 123 29.36 24.15 20.32
C ASN A 123 29.84 23.42 21.59
N SER A 124 30.41 24.12 22.58
CA SER A 124 30.92 23.53 23.83
C SER A 124 29.86 22.73 24.59
N LEU A 125 28.58 23.09 24.43
CA LEU A 125 27.42 22.38 24.97
C LEU A 125 27.34 20.90 24.54
N TYR A 126 27.91 20.56 23.39
CA TYR A 126 27.89 19.21 22.80
C TYR A 126 29.23 18.47 22.87
N LEU A 127 30.32 19.16 23.20
CA LEU A 127 31.68 18.62 23.16
C LEU A 127 32.42 18.68 24.52
N GLY A 128 31.89 19.39 25.51
CA GLY A 128 32.51 19.56 26.84
C GLY A 128 31.75 18.89 27.99
N GLU A 129 31.90 19.42 29.21
CA GLU A 129 31.31 18.87 30.44
C GLU A 129 29.77 18.78 30.43
N HIS A 130 29.12 19.55 29.56
CA HIS A 130 27.66 19.57 29.42
C HIS A 130 27.12 18.54 28.41
N ALA A 131 27.99 17.85 27.66
CA ALA A 131 27.58 16.95 26.58
C ALA A 131 26.66 15.81 27.04
N SER A 132 26.98 15.16 28.18
CA SER A 132 26.16 14.08 28.74
C SER A 132 24.78 14.56 29.18
N LYS A 133 24.70 15.75 29.80
CA LYS A 133 23.44 16.40 30.17
C LYS A 133 22.61 16.72 28.93
N MET A 134 23.24 17.25 27.90
CA MET A 134 22.59 17.57 26.63
C MET A 134 22.04 16.31 25.94
N GLN A 135 22.83 15.23 25.87
CA GLN A 135 22.36 13.92 25.38
C GLN A 135 21.16 13.40 26.17
N GLY A 136 21.14 13.62 27.49
CA GLY A 136 19.98 13.36 28.34
C GLY A 136 18.75 14.13 27.90
N VAL A 137 18.87 15.43 27.60
CA VAL A 137 17.74 16.24 27.09
C VAL A 137 17.24 15.71 25.74
N HIS A 138 18.14 15.40 24.80
CA HIS A 138 17.82 14.80 23.50
C HIS A 138 17.07 13.48 23.64
N CYS A 139 17.51 12.63 24.57
CA CYS A 139 16.84 11.37 24.89
C CYS A 139 15.43 11.60 25.47
N LEU A 140 15.28 12.54 26.40
CA LEU A 140 13.99 12.84 27.04
C LEU A 140 12.97 13.42 26.05
N ILE A 141 13.38 14.37 25.20
CA ILE A 141 12.47 14.95 24.20
C ILE A 141 12.07 13.89 23.17
N THR A 142 13.03 13.09 22.71
CA THR A 142 12.79 11.98 21.79
C THR A 142 11.80 10.99 22.38
N LEU A 143 12.04 10.52 23.61
CA LEU A 143 11.17 9.56 24.28
C LEU A 143 9.75 10.12 24.45
N SER A 144 9.63 11.39 24.82
CA SER A 144 8.33 12.04 25.02
C SER A 144 7.52 12.09 23.72
N PHE A 145 8.14 12.50 22.61
CA PHE A 145 7.49 12.53 21.29
C PHE A 145 7.16 11.14 20.78
N LEU A 146 8.12 10.21 20.79
CA LEU A 146 7.88 8.85 20.31
C LEU A 146 6.78 8.16 21.11
N LEU A 147 6.78 8.26 22.44
CA LEU A 147 5.78 7.63 23.29
C LEU A 147 4.37 8.14 22.99
N MET A 148 4.20 9.46 22.86
CA MET A 148 2.89 10.04 22.51
C MET A 148 2.46 9.71 21.09
N PHE A 149 3.40 9.63 20.14
CA PHE A 149 3.10 9.29 18.75
C PHE A 149 2.73 7.80 18.61
N PHE A 150 3.39 6.91 19.35
CA PHE A 150 3.01 5.49 19.43
C PHE A 150 1.64 5.32 20.09
N TYR A 151 1.41 5.98 21.24
CA TYR A 151 0.16 5.89 21.99
C TYR A 151 -1.05 6.32 21.15
N ASN A 152 -0.93 7.44 20.42
CA ASN A 152 -2.00 7.95 19.55
C ASN A 152 -2.01 7.31 18.15
N GLY A 153 -1.13 6.34 17.87
CA GLY A 153 -1.12 5.59 16.61
C GLY A 153 -0.69 6.41 15.38
N ILE A 154 0.14 7.45 15.55
CA ILE A 154 0.62 8.33 14.47
C ILE A 154 1.43 7.56 13.42
N TYR A 155 2.09 6.48 13.80
CA TYR A 155 2.82 5.59 12.87
C TYR A 155 1.92 4.62 12.09
N SER A 156 0.62 4.58 12.38
CA SER A 156 -0.34 3.76 11.64
C SER A 156 -1.05 4.58 10.58
N LYS A 157 -0.94 4.16 9.31
CA LYS A 157 -1.65 4.81 8.19
C LYS A 157 -3.16 4.93 8.41
N LYS A 158 -3.78 3.99 9.12
CA LYS A 158 -5.24 3.98 9.35
C LYS A 158 -5.70 4.94 10.45
N ARG A 159 -4.82 5.29 11.40
CA ARG A 159 -5.16 6.11 12.59
C ARG A 159 -4.59 7.52 12.53
N TYR A 160 -3.70 7.78 11.58
CA TYR A 160 -3.11 9.09 11.39
C TYR A 160 -4.16 10.12 10.97
N THR A 161 -4.21 11.24 11.69
CA THR A 161 -4.90 12.46 11.29
C THR A 161 -4.06 13.66 11.73
N MET A 162 -4.15 14.78 11.01
CA MET A 162 -3.42 16.01 11.36
C MET A 162 -3.76 16.48 12.79
N THR A 163 -5.04 16.42 13.17
CA THR A 163 -5.50 16.77 14.52
C THR A 163 -4.87 15.87 15.58
N ASN A 164 -4.82 14.55 15.36
CA ASN A 164 -4.18 13.63 16.29
C ASN A 164 -2.67 13.90 16.39
N ALA A 165 -2.01 14.26 15.29
CA ALA A 165 -0.59 14.61 15.31
C ALA A 165 -0.32 15.89 16.12
N LEU A 166 -1.17 16.91 15.98
CA LEU A 166 -1.12 18.14 16.78
C LEU A 166 -1.34 17.84 18.27
N ASN A 167 -2.39 17.09 18.60
CA ASN A 167 -2.69 16.70 20.00
C ASN A 167 -1.56 15.87 20.61
N SER A 168 -1.00 14.92 19.85
CA SER A 168 0.13 14.10 20.28
C SER A 168 1.37 14.94 20.54
N SER A 169 1.63 15.94 19.69
CA SER A 169 2.79 16.82 19.83
C SER A 169 2.64 17.76 21.03
N PHE A 170 1.42 18.24 21.29
CA PHE A 170 1.11 19.01 22.49
C PHE A 170 1.32 18.19 23.77
N LEU A 171 0.77 16.97 23.83
CA LEU A 171 0.97 16.05 24.95
C LEU A 171 2.45 15.66 25.13
N ALA A 172 3.18 15.46 24.03
CA ALA A 172 4.62 15.17 24.07
C ALA A 172 5.41 16.33 24.66
N THR A 173 5.05 17.56 24.28
CA THR A 173 5.66 18.77 24.82
C THR A 173 5.40 18.90 26.32
N LEU A 174 4.15 18.70 26.75
CA LEU A 174 3.79 18.70 28.18
C LEU A 174 4.59 17.64 28.96
N LEU A 175 4.65 16.41 28.43
CA LEU A 175 5.38 15.30 29.03
C LEU A 175 6.88 15.62 29.15
N PHE A 176 7.48 16.17 28.09
CA PHE A 176 8.88 16.56 28.08
C PHE A 176 9.17 17.64 29.14
N PHE A 177 8.35 18.68 29.22
CA PHE A 177 8.49 19.72 30.24
C PHE A 177 8.32 19.18 31.67
N ALA A 178 7.38 18.25 31.86
CA ALA A 178 7.22 17.56 33.14
C ALA A 178 8.48 16.77 33.50
N MET A 179 9.03 15.97 32.58
CA MET A 179 10.26 15.21 32.81
C MET A 179 11.45 16.12 33.14
N VAL A 180 11.67 17.18 32.35
CA VAL A 180 12.78 18.13 32.57
C VAL A 180 12.64 18.88 33.91
N TYR A 181 11.42 19.18 34.36
CA TYR A 181 11.20 19.83 35.65
C TYR A 181 11.71 19.01 36.83
N PHE A 182 11.49 17.69 36.81
CA PHE A 182 11.96 16.80 37.88
C PHE A 182 13.48 16.55 37.83
N VAL A 183 14.10 16.67 36.66
CA VAL A 183 15.55 16.51 36.49
C VAL A 183 16.26 17.85 36.67
N LYS A 184 16.35 18.32 37.93
CA LYS A 184 16.94 19.63 38.30
C LYS A 184 18.38 19.85 37.82
N SER A 185 19.13 18.79 37.50
CA SER A 185 20.50 18.88 36.96
C SER A 185 20.57 19.41 35.52
N LEU A 186 19.43 19.49 34.82
CA LEU A 186 19.28 19.98 33.44
C LEU A 186 18.78 21.43 33.41
N ALA A 187 19.57 22.36 33.97
CA ALA A 187 19.24 23.79 34.02
C ALA A 187 19.56 24.53 32.70
N PHE A 188 18.92 24.11 31.59
CA PHE A 188 19.03 24.77 30.29
C PHE A 188 17.86 25.73 30.02
N SER A 189 17.96 26.51 28.94
CA SER A 189 16.94 27.48 28.54
C SER A 189 15.61 26.82 28.18
N ARG A 190 14.62 26.96 29.06
CA ARG A 190 13.23 26.48 28.84
C ARG A 190 12.56 27.13 27.63
N VAL A 191 12.95 28.36 27.29
CA VAL A 191 12.43 29.07 26.13
C VAL A 191 12.86 28.37 24.83
N VAL A 192 14.12 27.94 24.74
CA VAL A 192 14.61 27.20 23.57
C VAL A 192 13.90 25.86 23.43
N PHE A 193 13.65 25.18 24.55
CA PHE A 193 12.88 23.95 24.58
C PHE A 193 11.45 24.15 24.07
N ALA A 194 10.76 25.21 24.50
CA ALA A 194 9.41 25.51 24.04
C ALA A 194 9.37 25.80 22.53
N LEU A 195 10.27 26.67 22.06
CA LEU A 195 10.37 27.01 20.64
C LEU A 195 10.75 25.79 19.78
N SER A 196 11.69 24.97 20.25
CA SER A 196 12.09 23.73 19.57
C SER A 196 10.94 22.75 19.50
N SER A 197 10.18 22.54 20.58
CA SER A 197 9.01 21.65 20.57
C SER A 197 7.93 22.10 19.57
N ILE A 198 7.68 23.41 19.47
CA ILE A 198 6.76 23.97 18.45
C ILE A 198 7.30 23.67 17.05
N MET A 199 8.58 23.96 16.80
CA MET A 199 9.20 23.73 15.50
C MET A 199 9.23 22.24 15.11
N ILE A 200 9.54 21.37 16.06
CA ILE A 200 9.46 19.91 15.90
C ILE A 200 8.05 19.51 15.48
N SER A 201 7.02 19.99 16.19
CA SER A 201 5.62 19.68 15.86
C SER A 201 5.28 20.07 14.42
N LEU A 202 5.68 21.26 13.99
CA LEU A 202 5.46 21.76 12.64
C LEU A 202 6.20 20.92 11.60
N LEU A 203 7.48 20.62 11.81
CA LEU A 203 8.29 19.84 10.86
C LEU A 203 7.81 18.39 10.74
N LEU A 204 7.44 17.76 11.87
CA LEU A 204 6.92 16.39 11.92
C LEU A 204 5.60 16.26 11.15
N ILE A 205 4.71 17.24 11.24
CA ILE A 205 3.47 17.28 10.46
C ILE A 205 3.78 17.63 9.00
N ALA A 206 4.60 18.64 8.76
CA ALA A 206 4.92 19.11 7.42
C ALA A 206 5.50 18.00 6.55
N TYR A 207 6.47 17.22 7.03
CA TYR A 207 7.02 16.14 6.19
C TYR A 207 5.99 15.05 5.89
N ARG A 208 5.08 14.75 6.83
CA ARG A 208 4.05 13.71 6.65
C ARG A 208 3.03 14.11 5.59
N GLU A 209 2.68 15.39 5.51
CA GLU A 209 1.78 15.92 4.49
C GLU A 209 2.48 16.19 3.15
N LEU A 210 3.73 16.68 3.19
CA LEU A 210 4.47 17.08 2.00
C LEU A 210 5.09 15.90 1.25
N ILE A 211 5.61 14.88 1.93
CA ILE A 211 6.25 13.74 1.23
C ILE A 211 5.28 13.04 0.27
N PRO A 212 4.04 12.67 0.67
CA PRO A 212 3.08 12.06 -0.27
C PRO A 212 2.81 12.96 -1.48
N LEU A 213 2.66 14.28 -1.26
CA LEU A 213 2.44 15.26 -2.32
C LEU A 213 3.62 15.33 -3.29
N ILE A 214 4.85 15.39 -2.77
CA ILE A 214 6.09 15.44 -3.56
C ILE A 214 6.26 14.14 -4.34
N VAL A 215 6.07 12.99 -3.71
CA VAL A 215 6.16 11.67 -4.36
C VAL A 215 5.12 11.56 -5.47
N HIS A 216 3.89 12.02 -5.24
CA HIS A 216 2.85 12.03 -6.27
C HIS A 216 3.22 12.95 -7.45
N ARG A 217 3.66 14.19 -7.19
CA ARG A 217 4.12 15.11 -8.24
C ARG A 217 5.30 14.56 -9.03
N PHE A 218 6.29 14.00 -8.34
CA PHE A 218 7.48 13.43 -8.98
C PHE A 218 7.12 12.23 -9.85
N LYS A 219 6.21 11.36 -9.39
CA LYS A 219 5.68 10.27 -10.21
C LYS A 219 5.06 10.78 -11.51
N ARG A 220 4.30 11.88 -11.48
CA ARG A 220 3.73 12.47 -12.71
C ARG A 220 4.77 13.10 -13.65
N LEU A 221 5.91 13.55 -13.12
CA LEU A 221 6.99 14.11 -13.95
C LEU A 221 7.82 13.02 -14.63
N VAL A 222 8.05 11.91 -13.93
CA VAL A 222 8.92 10.82 -14.41
C VAL A 222 8.14 9.75 -15.19
N PHE A 223 6.89 9.50 -14.81
CA PHE A 223 6.02 8.52 -15.46
C PHE A 223 4.85 9.22 -16.13
N SER A 224 4.57 8.83 -17.38
CA SER A 224 3.34 9.26 -18.07
C SER A 224 2.11 8.84 -17.25
N PRO A 225 1.08 9.70 -17.15
CA PRO A 225 -0.15 9.33 -16.45
C PRO A 225 -0.75 8.05 -17.07
N GLU A 226 -1.24 7.15 -16.23
CA GLU A 226 -1.93 5.95 -16.69
C GLU A 226 -3.15 6.36 -17.50
N ARG A 227 -3.31 5.80 -18.70
CA ARG A 227 -4.48 6.03 -19.56
C ARG A 227 -5.57 5.06 -19.15
N ILE A 228 -6.60 5.60 -18.50
CA ILE A 228 -7.65 4.85 -17.82
C ILE A 228 -8.90 4.80 -18.69
N VAL A 229 -9.40 3.58 -18.92
CA VAL A 229 -10.75 3.35 -19.45
C VAL A 229 -11.64 2.93 -18.30
N VAL A 230 -12.82 3.55 -18.15
CA VAL A 230 -13.79 3.19 -17.11
C VAL A 230 -14.95 2.42 -17.75
N LEU A 231 -15.17 1.18 -17.31
CA LEU A 231 -16.31 0.35 -17.66
C LEU A 231 -17.39 0.52 -16.59
N GLY A 232 -18.47 1.23 -16.90
CA GLY A 232 -19.60 1.43 -15.99
C GLY A 232 -20.31 2.78 -16.14
N SER A 233 -21.63 2.77 -16.03
CA SER A 233 -22.51 3.94 -16.19
C SER A 233 -23.25 4.39 -14.92
N GLY A 234 -23.07 3.68 -13.80
CA GLY A 234 -23.82 3.92 -12.54
C GLY A 234 -23.21 4.97 -11.60
N ALA A 235 -23.87 5.20 -10.46
CA ALA A 235 -23.41 6.17 -9.44
C ALA A 235 -21.99 5.89 -8.92
N ILE A 236 -21.59 4.61 -8.86
CA ILE A 236 -20.25 4.19 -8.48
C ILE A 236 -19.21 4.66 -9.50
N SER A 237 -19.47 4.55 -10.80
CA SER A 237 -18.52 5.02 -11.82
C SER A 237 -18.39 6.53 -11.79
N ALA A 238 -19.49 7.28 -11.61
CA ALA A 238 -19.44 8.73 -11.39
C ALA A 238 -18.58 9.13 -10.19
N LYS A 239 -18.72 8.43 -9.04
CA LYS A 239 -17.92 8.73 -7.85
C LYS A 239 -16.44 8.39 -8.05
N ILE A 240 -16.13 7.32 -8.78
CA ILE A 240 -14.75 6.94 -9.11
C ILE A 240 -14.11 7.95 -10.08
N ILE A 241 -14.83 8.38 -11.11
CA ILE A 241 -14.37 9.42 -12.05
C ILE A 241 -14.01 10.67 -11.26
N LYS A 242 -14.90 11.13 -10.37
CA LYS A 242 -14.64 12.29 -9.51
C LYS A 242 -13.42 12.10 -8.59
N ASN A 243 -13.22 10.90 -8.04
CA ASN A 243 -12.06 10.59 -7.21
C ASN A 243 -10.76 10.65 -8.02
N ILE A 244 -10.75 10.11 -9.23
CA ILE A 244 -9.60 10.15 -10.14
C ILE A 244 -9.25 11.60 -10.52
N GLU A 245 -10.26 12.41 -10.83
CA GLU A 245 -10.07 13.84 -11.15
C GLU A 245 -9.51 14.62 -9.96
N THR A 246 -10.07 14.41 -8.77
CA THR A 246 -9.67 15.10 -7.54
C THR A 246 -8.24 14.73 -7.15
N GLN A 247 -7.88 13.45 -7.26
CA GLN A 247 -6.55 12.93 -6.93
C GLN A 247 -5.54 13.10 -8.07
N LYS A 248 -5.99 13.47 -9.28
CA LYS A 248 -5.18 13.52 -10.51
C LYS A 248 -4.39 12.23 -10.72
N SER A 249 -5.02 11.08 -10.48
CA SER A 249 -4.35 9.77 -10.42
C SER A 249 -4.05 9.16 -11.78
N GLY A 250 -4.67 9.65 -12.85
CA GLY A 250 -4.45 9.22 -14.24
C GLY A 250 -5.35 10.01 -15.19
N ASP A 251 -5.17 9.75 -16.48
CA ASP A 251 -5.94 10.43 -17.53
C ASP A 251 -7.03 9.48 -18.01
N ILE A 252 -8.29 9.84 -17.79
CA ILE A 252 -9.43 9.05 -18.27
C ILE A 252 -9.58 9.33 -19.77
N ILE A 253 -9.35 8.31 -20.59
CA ILE A 253 -9.42 8.42 -22.05
C ILE A 253 -10.84 8.24 -22.59
N GLY A 254 -11.72 7.61 -21.82
CA GLY A 254 -13.11 7.45 -22.17
C GLY A 254 -13.84 6.39 -21.36
N ILE A 255 -15.16 6.35 -21.54
CA ILE A 255 -16.08 5.48 -20.82
C ILE A 255 -16.56 4.37 -21.74
N VAL A 256 -16.62 3.15 -21.20
CA VAL A 256 -17.26 2.01 -21.83
C VAL A 256 -18.60 1.81 -21.16
N TRP A 257 -19.66 1.96 -21.96
CA TRP A 257 -21.03 1.93 -21.48
C TRP A 257 -21.53 0.50 -21.27
N ASP A 258 -22.00 0.19 -20.07
CA ASP A 258 -22.45 -1.14 -19.66
C ASP A 258 -23.98 -1.28 -19.57
N SER A 259 -24.74 -0.20 -19.70
CA SER A 259 -26.20 -0.25 -19.63
C SER A 259 -26.82 -0.55 -21.00
N ASN A 260 -27.90 -1.33 -21.01
CA ASN A 260 -28.72 -1.61 -22.21
C ASN A 260 -29.57 -0.40 -22.66
N SER A 261 -29.50 0.71 -21.94
CA SER A 261 -30.13 1.98 -22.33
C SER A 261 -29.44 2.63 -23.52
N SER A 262 -30.07 3.65 -24.11
CA SER A 262 -29.45 4.49 -25.13
C SER A 262 -28.06 4.94 -24.70
N VAL A 263 -27.05 4.67 -25.53
CA VAL A 263 -25.65 5.02 -25.29
C VAL A 263 -25.49 6.54 -25.46
N PRO A 264 -25.18 7.30 -24.41
CA PRO A 264 -24.96 8.73 -24.54
C PRO A 264 -23.61 8.98 -25.24
N SER A 265 -23.43 10.16 -25.85
CA SER A 265 -22.14 10.55 -26.43
C SER A 265 -21.09 10.86 -25.36
N GLU A 266 -21.52 11.37 -24.20
CA GLU A 266 -20.67 11.76 -23.09
C GLU A 266 -21.26 11.31 -21.74
N TYR A 267 -20.39 11.04 -20.78
CA TYR A 267 -20.73 10.72 -19.40
C TYR A 267 -19.71 11.34 -18.45
N GLN A 268 -20.19 12.14 -17.48
CA GLN A 268 -19.35 12.87 -16.51
C GLN A 268 -18.23 13.70 -17.18
N GLY A 269 -18.50 14.27 -18.36
CA GLY A 269 -17.52 15.07 -19.11
C GLY A 269 -16.51 14.27 -19.95
N TYR A 270 -16.64 12.94 -20.00
CA TYR A 270 -15.80 12.07 -20.83
C TYR A 270 -16.59 11.45 -21.97
N GLN A 271 -15.94 11.26 -23.12
CA GLN A 271 -16.57 10.59 -24.26
C GLN A 271 -16.84 9.12 -23.95
N VAL A 272 -18.02 8.66 -24.38
CA VAL A 272 -18.34 7.24 -24.39
C VAL A 272 -17.71 6.64 -25.66
N ILE A 273 -16.58 5.97 -25.49
CA ILE A 273 -15.74 5.46 -26.58
C ILE A 273 -16.14 4.05 -27.04
N GLY A 274 -17.07 3.42 -26.32
CA GLY A 274 -17.61 2.12 -26.65
C GLY A 274 -18.68 1.65 -25.68
N THR A 275 -19.17 0.46 -25.95
CA THR A 275 -20.11 -0.33 -25.14
C THR A 275 -19.40 -1.56 -24.59
N TYR A 276 -20.04 -2.24 -23.64
CA TYR A 276 -19.58 -3.52 -23.12
C TYR A 276 -19.15 -4.45 -24.27
N GLU A 277 -19.99 -4.69 -25.28
CA GLU A 277 -19.66 -5.57 -26.42
C GLU A 277 -18.46 -5.10 -27.28
N THR A 278 -18.21 -3.80 -27.35
CA THR A 278 -17.18 -3.20 -28.21
C THR A 278 -15.87 -2.91 -27.46
N LEU A 279 -15.71 -3.36 -26.22
CA LEU A 279 -14.46 -3.17 -25.47
C LEU A 279 -13.22 -3.69 -26.24
N ARG A 280 -13.39 -4.73 -27.07
CA ARG A 280 -12.32 -5.23 -27.95
C ARG A 280 -11.81 -4.15 -28.91
N THR A 281 -12.69 -3.39 -29.55
CA THR A 281 -12.29 -2.33 -30.49
C THR A 281 -11.72 -1.13 -29.74
N VAL A 282 -12.18 -0.88 -28.51
CA VAL A 282 -11.62 0.16 -27.63
C VAL A 282 -10.13 -0.08 -27.38
N PHE A 283 -9.75 -1.30 -26.99
CA PHE A 283 -8.34 -1.66 -26.77
C PHE A 283 -7.47 -1.65 -28.04
N GLN A 284 -8.06 -1.81 -29.22
CA GLN A 284 -7.34 -1.74 -30.50
C GLN A 284 -7.06 -0.28 -30.91
N ASN A 285 -8.05 0.59 -30.71
CA ASN A 285 -8.00 1.97 -31.20
C ASN A 285 -7.33 2.91 -30.20
N HIS A 286 -7.39 2.57 -28.91
CA HIS A 286 -6.79 3.34 -27.84
C HIS A 286 -5.79 2.45 -27.13
N LYS A 287 -4.57 2.94 -26.92
CA LYS A 287 -3.71 2.24 -25.98
C LYS A 287 -4.22 2.52 -24.56
N VAL A 288 -4.45 1.47 -23.79
CA VAL A 288 -5.03 1.52 -22.45
C VAL A 288 -3.98 1.00 -21.48
N ASP A 289 -3.69 1.72 -20.41
CA ASP A 289 -2.76 1.26 -19.37
C ASP A 289 -3.53 0.64 -18.20
N MET A 290 -4.75 1.12 -17.96
CA MET A 290 -5.64 0.64 -16.91
C MET A 290 -7.09 0.52 -17.37
N LEU A 291 -7.71 -0.63 -17.11
CA LEU A 291 -9.15 -0.81 -17.21
C LEU A 291 -9.75 -0.80 -15.81
N LEU A 292 -10.59 0.19 -15.54
CA LEU A 292 -11.31 0.31 -14.29
C LEU A 292 -12.74 -0.21 -14.46
N ILE A 293 -13.15 -1.14 -13.61
CA ILE A 293 -14.41 -1.85 -13.72
C ILE A 293 -15.34 -1.46 -12.58
N ALA A 294 -16.40 -0.74 -12.94
CA ALA A 294 -17.43 -0.19 -12.06
C ALA A 294 -18.82 -0.60 -12.55
N THR A 295 -19.00 -1.88 -12.89
CA THR A 295 -20.25 -2.46 -13.37
C THR A 295 -20.73 -3.61 -12.46
N GLN A 296 -22.06 -3.78 -12.37
CA GLN A 296 -22.70 -4.95 -11.77
C GLN A 296 -22.71 -6.15 -12.73
N GLN A 297 -22.49 -5.93 -14.03
CA GLN A 297 -22.51 -7.01 -15.00
C GLN A 297 -21.35 -8.00 -14.76
N PRO A 298 -21.55 -9.30 -14.98
CA PRO A 298 -20.46 -10.27 -14.94
C PRO A 298 -19.39 -9.90 -15.97
N TRP A 299 -18.20 -9.52 -15.52
CA TRP A 299 -17.15 -9.01 -16.41
C TRP A 299 -15.91 -9.91 -16.47
N TYR A 300 -15.65 -10.71 -15.43
CA TYR A 300 -14.34 -11.36 -15.26
C TYR A 300 -13.96 -12.28 -16.42
N SER A 301 -14.78 -13.29 -16.72
CA SER A 301 -14.51 -14.25 -17.79
C SER A 301 -14.38 -13.58 -19.15
N TRP A 302 -15.27 -12.61 -19.41
CA TRP A 302 -15.34 -11.92 -20.69
C TRP A 302 -14.17 -10.96 -20.90
N VAL A 303 -13.79 -10.15 -19.90
CA VAL A 303 -12.62 -9.26 -19.99
C VAL A 303 -11.34 -10.09 -20.21
N ILE A 304 -11.20 -11.22 -19.50
CA ILE A 304 -10.05 -12.11 -19.67
C ILE A 304 -10.00 -12.70 -21.09
N ASP A 305 -11.15 -13.11 -21.64
CA ASP A 305 -11.23 -13.58 -23.02
C ASP A 305 -10.81 -12.49 -24.03
N VAL A 306 -11.32 -11.26 -23.86
CA VAL A 306 -10.94 -10.10 -24.69
C VAL A 306 -9.43 -9.85 -24.65
N LEU A 307 -8.83 -9.84 -23.46
CA LEU A 307 -7.40 -9.60 -23.28
C LEU A 307 -6.55 -10.73 -23.87
N SER A 308 -6.93 -11.98 -23.63
CA SER A 308 -6.22 -13.16 -24.12
C SER A 308 -6.23 -13.25 -25.65
N ASN A 309 -7.41 -13.08 -26.26
CA ASN A 309 -7.59 -13.17 -27.72
C ASN A 309 -6.88 -12.05 -28.47
N GLN A 310 -6.65 -10.90 -27.83
CA GLN A 310 -5.92 -9.78 -28.42
C GLN A 310 -4.43 -9.77 -28.06
N LYS A 311 -3.95 -10.74 -27.26
CA LYS A 311 -2.58 -10.76 -26.73
C LYS A 311 -2.18 -9.42 -26.09
N ILE A 312 -3.15 -8.73 -25.48
CA ILE A 312 -2.92 -7.48 -24.78
C ILE A 312 -2.11 -7.81 -23.53
N LYS A 313 -0.99 -7.11 -23.33
CA LYS A 313 -0.09 -7.28 -22.19
C LYS A 313 0.04 -5.96 -21.45
N ASN A 314 0.32 -6.03 -20.16
CA ASN A 314 0.62 -4.87 -19.32
C ASN A 314 -0.57 -3.92 -19.10
N VAL A 315 -1.79 -4.45 -19.09
CA VAL A 315 -2.97 -3.69 -18.67
C VAL A 315 -3.25 -4.01 -17.22
N THR A 316 -3.32 -2.98 -16.38
CA THR A 316 -3.74 -3.14 -14.98
C THR A 316 -5.26 -3.15 -14.94
N ILE A 317 -5.87 -4.19 -14.35
CA ILE A 317 -7.31 -4.20 -14.11
C ILE A 317 -7.55 -3.83 -12.66
N ARG A 318 -8.38 -2.80 -12.46
CA ARG A 318 -8.91 -2.44 -11.15
C ARG A 318 -10.42 -2.55 -11.14
N TRP A 319 -11.01 -3.05 -10.06
CA TRP A 319 -12.47 -3.19 -9.97
C TRP A 319 -12.99 -2.86 -8.58
N VAL A 320 -14.28 -2.54 -8.56
CA VAL A 320 -15.04 -2.26 -7.34
C VAL A 320 -15.58 -3.56 -6.76
N SER A 321 -15.50 -3.74 -5.43
CA SER A 321 -16.08 -4.89 -4.75
C SER A 321 -17.60 -4.95 -4.95
N HIS A 322 -18.16 -6.14 -5.18
CA HIS A 322 -19.59 -6.34 -5.40
C HIS A 322 -20.47 -5.76 -4.27
N GLU A 323 -19.99 -5.82 -3.03
CA GLU A 323 -20.68 -5.31 -1.82
C GLU A 323 -21.03 -3.81 -1.90
N LEU A 324 -20.29 -3.02 -2.69
CA LEU A 324 -20.58 -1.58 -2.86
C LEU A 324 -21.78 -1.33 -3.77
N PHE A 325 -22.09 -2.25 -4.68
CA PHE A 325 -23.23 -2.14 -5.58
C PHE A 325 -24.57 -2.41 -4.89
N GLU A 326 -24.55 -3.01 -3.69
CA GLU A 326 -25.73 -3.27 -2.86
C GLU A 326 -26.10 -2.06 -1.99
N LYS A 327 -25.25 -1.04 -1.92
CA LYS A 327 -25.47 0.17 -1.11
C LYS A 327 -26.20 1.26 -1.90
N ALA A 328 -26.99 2.06 -1.20
CA ALA A 328 -27.59 3.25 -1.78
C ALA A 328 -26.50 4.28 -2.16
N PRO A 329 -26.69 5.11 -3.20
CA PRO A 329 -25.71 6.12 -3.62
C PRO A 329 -25.24 7.05 -2.49
N GLU A 330 -26.13 7.37 -1.55
CA GLU A 330 -25.86 8.23 -0.39
C GLU A 330 -24.96 7.53 0.66
N GLU A 331 -24.94 6.20 0.68
CA GLU A 331 -24.16 5.38 1.61
C GLU A 331 -22.77 5.00 1.08
N LEU A 332 -22.45 5.40 -0.15
CA LEU A 332 -21.15 5.12 -0.76
C LEU A 332 -20.04 5.93 -0.05
N PRO A 333 -18.91 5.31 0.32
CA PRO A 333 -17.80 6.02 0.93
C PRO A 333 -17.26 7.11 0.00
N ASP A 334 -16.66 8.16 0.56
CA ASP A 334 -16.06 9.24 -0.22
C ASP A 334 -14.92 8.72 -1.11
N GLU A 335 -14.08 7.86 -0.56
CA GLU A 335 -13.04 7.16 -1.30
C GLU A 335 -13.44 5.69 -1.51
N ILE A 336 -13.51 5.27 -2.76
CA ILE A 336 -13.82 3.89 -3.14
C ILE A 336 -12.53 3.10 -3.24
N GLU A 337 -12.36 2.10 -2.37
CA GLU A 337 -11.23 1.17 -2.44
C GLU A 337 -11.37 0.27 -3.67
N LEU A 338 -10.35 0.28 -4.53
CA LEU A 338 -10.29 -0.55 -5.74
C LEU A 338 -9.43 -1.78 -5.48
N LEU A 339 -9.93 -2.93 -5.87
CA LEU A 339 -9.17 -4.18 -5.92
C LEU A 339 -8.39 -4.24 -7.23
N ASP A 340 -7.24 -4.93 -7.25
CA ASP A 340 -6.35 -4.97 -8.43
C ASP A 340 -5.82 -6.37 -8.78
N PHE A 341 -5.62 -6.59 -10.08
CA PHE A 341 -4.74 -7.62 -10.64
C PHE A 341 -4.15 -7.14 -11.96
N ALA A 342 -2.93 -7.58 -12.24
CA ALA A 342 -2.25 -7.29 -13.50
C ALA A 342 -2.24 -8.55 -14.38
N VAL A 343 -2.46 -8.39 -15.68
CA VAL A 343 -2.41 -9.44 -16.70
C VAL A 343 -1.19 -9.27 -17.60
#